data_AF-A0A840AVR3-F1
#
_entry.id   AF-A0A840AVR3-F1
#
_cell.length_a   1.000
_cell.length_b   1.000
_cell.length_c   1.000
_cell.angle_alpha   90.00
_cell.angle_beta   90.00
_cell.angle_gamma   90.00
#
_symmetry.space_group_name_H-M   'P 1'
#
loop_
_entity.id
_entity.type
_entity.pdbx_description
1 polymer ?
#
loop_
_entity_poly.entity_id
_entity_poly.type
_entity_poly.pdbx_seq_one_letter_code
_entity_poly.pdbx_strand_id
1 'polypeptide(L)'
;MSTGLAKAGGGGREAEPQSPVRSAIHFASRQAALIRARFAALTALLLLVAVAGCTIQLSPAFDADLYKTVTELNVKAETLFAKVSGGGTAANFKTSSATYDALIGGFSAARLAADARGAPPMGVRLAAQGSLKKICADDPTACVNPTPHNLGVIVALLTDMRDSHKSGRLPAYLVAGFKNRYEIYMNRVLVFEAALNR
;
A
#
# COMPACT_ATOMS: atom_id res chain seq x y z
N MET A 1 -18.64 -83.23 -24.11
CA MET A 1 -17.97 -84.43 -24.66
C MET A 1 -16.47 -84.21 -24.58
N SER A 2 -15.76 -85.24 -24.11
CA SER A 2 -14.30 -85.45 -24.05
C SER A 2 -13.45 -84.46 -23.23
N THR A 3 -12.98 -84.78 -22.01
CA THR A 3 -12.02 -85.80 -21.52
C THR A 3 -10.54 -85.42 -21.62
N GLY A 4 -9.85 -85.60 -20.48
CA GLY A 4 -8.41 -85.87 -20.37
C GLY A 4 -7.58 -84.73 -19.78
N LEU A 5 -6.58 -84.95 -18.92
CA LEU A 5 -6.12 -86.08 -18.13
C LEU A 5 -5.01 -85.51 -17.21
N ALA A 6 -4.82 -86.14 -16.05
CA ALA A 6 -3.87 -85.88 -14.97
C ALA A 6 -2.42 -85.46 -15.32
N LYS A 7 -1.77 -84.72 -14.40
CA LYS A 7 -0.42 -85.05 -13.94
C LYS A 7 -0.13 -84.56 -12.52
N ALA A 8 0.36 -85.49 -11.70
CA ALA A 8 0.84 -85.32 -10.33
C ALA A 8 2.35 -84.99 -10.27
N GLY A 9 2.79 -84.47 -9.12
CA GLY A 9 4.19 -84.31 -8.71
C GLY A 9 4.35 -83.03 -7.89
N GLY A 10 4.58 -83.02 -6.58
CA GLY A 10 5.51 -83.88 -5.84
C GLY A 10 6.88 -83.21 -5.83
N GLY A 11 7.14 -82.37 -4.82
CA GLY A 11 8.40 -81.64 -4.69
C GLY A 11 8.45 -80.87 -3.39
N GLY A 12 8.75 -81.57 -2.30
CA GLY A 12 9.09 -80.96 -1.02
C GLY A 12 10.29 -80.03 -1.20
N ARG A 13 10.13 -78.77 -0.81
CA ARG A 13 11.24 -77.84 -0.68
C ARG A 13 11.73 -77.91 0.76
N GLU A 14 12.94 -78.42 0.89
CA GLU A 14 13.75 -78.34 2.09
C GLU A 14 13.83 -76.89 2.56
N ALA A 15 13.53 -76.68 3.84
CA ALA A 15 13.63 -75.39 4.49
C ALA A 15 15.11 -75.04 4.66
N GLU A 16 15.60 -74.15 3.80
CA GLU A 16 16.93 -73.56 3.88
C GLU A 16 17.08 -72.78 5.20
N PRO A 17 18.15 -73.02 5.99
CA PRO A 17 18.33 -72.39 7.29
C PRO A 17 18.59 -70.89 7.11
N GLN A 18 17.63 -70.07 7.54
CA GLN A 18 17.76 -68.62 7.54
C GLN A 18 18.90 -68.19 8.46
N SER A 19 20.02 -67.79 7.86
CA SER A 19 21.16 -67.21 8.58
C SER A 19 20.76 -65.91 9.29
N PRO A 20 20.98 -65.80 10.62
CA PRO A 20 20.59 -64.64 11.43
C PRO A 20 21.29 -63.33 11.01
N VAL A 21 22.35 -63.41 10.20
CA VAL A 21 23.12 -62.26 9.72
C VAL A 21 22.37 -61.45 8.67
N ARG A 22 21.56 -62.09 7.80
CA ARG A 22 20.78 -61.38 6.77
C ARG A 22 19.66 -60.52 7.38
N SER A 23 19.09 -60.94 8.50
CA SER A 23 18.01 -60.21 9.19
C SER A 23 18.49 -58.88 9.78
N ALA A 24 19.73 -58.85 10.33
CA ALA A 24 20.30 -57.65 10.94
C ALA A 24 20.60 -56.53 9.91
N ILE A 25 21.00 -56.87 8.69
CA ILE A 25 21.35 -55.92 7.63
C ILE A 25 20.09 -55.22 7.06
N HIS A 26 18.96 -55.92 6.99
CA HIS A 26 17.68 -55.34 6.59
C HIS A 26 17.08 -54.40 7.65
N PHE A 27 17.39 -54.63 8.93
CA PHE A 27 16.94 -53.75 10.01
C PHE A 27 17.73 -52.44 10.03
N ALA A 28 19.06 -52.51 9.87
CA ALA A 28 19.93 -51.34 9.83
C ALA A 28 19.63 -50.40 8.63
N SER A 29 19.36 -50.97 7.45
CA SER A 29 19.03 -50.19 6.24
C SER A 29 17.66 -49.48 6.34
N ARG A 30 16.66 -50.11 6.97
CA ARG A 30 15.36 -49.48 7.25
C ARG A 30 15.47 -48.33 8.26
N GLN A 31 16.31 -48.46 9.28
CA GLN A 31 16.52 -47.38 10.24
C GLN A 31 17.25 -46.17 9.63
N ALA A 32 18.25 -46.39 8.77
CA ALA A 32 18.93 -45.31 8.06
C ALA A 32 17.99 -44.53 7.12
N ALA A 33 17.05 -45.21 6.45
CA ALA A 33 16.07 -44.57 5.58
C ALA A 33 15.08 -43.68 6.37
N LEU A 34 14.61 -44.15 7.54
CA LEU A 34 13.72 -43.38 8.42
C LEU A 34 14.41 -42.14 9.01
N ILE A 35 15.69 -42.23 9.38
CA ILE A 35 16.46 -41.09 9.89
C ILE A 35 16.64 -40.02 8.80
N ARG A 36 16.96 -40.42 7.56
CA ARG A 36 17.06 -39.49 6.42
C ARG A 36 15.74 -38.81 6.09
N ALA A 37 14.63 -39.55 6.10
CA ALA A 37 13.30 -39.00 5.86
C ALA A 37 12.89 -37.97 6.94
N ARG A 38 13.20 -38.25 8.22
CA ARG A 38 12.95 -37.31 9.33
C ARG A 38 13.80 -36.05 9.22
N PHE A 39 15.08 -36.17 8.86
CA PHE A 39 15.95 -35.02 8.63
C PHE A 39 15.44 -34.16 7.46
N ALA A 40 15.09 -34.77 6.32
CA ALA A 40 14.54 -34.05 5.18
C ALA A 40 13.24 -33.31 5.52
N ALA A 41 12.34 -33.95 6.28
CA ALA A 41 11.10 -33.33 6.74
C ALA A 41 11.36 -32.16 7.71
N LEU A 42 12.31 -32.30 8.64
CA LEU A 42 12.71 -31.22 9.55
C LEU A 42 13.32 -30.05 8.78
N THR A 43 14.21 -30.29 7.82
CA THR A 43 14.80 -29.22 7.01
C THR A 43 13.76 -28.52 6.15
N ALA A 44 12.81 -29.25 5.56
CA ALA A 44 11.70 -28.67 4.80
C ALA A 44 10.78 -27.81 5.69
N LEU A 45 10.48 -28.27 6.90
CA LEU A 45 9.71 -27.51 7.88
C LEU A 45 10.44 -26.23 8.31
N LEU A 46 11.75 -26.31 8.54
CA LEU A 46 12.59 -25.17 8.90
C LEU A 46 12.65 -24.12 7.78
N LEU A 47 12.71 -24.57 6.52
CA LEU A 47 12.62 -23.71 5.35
C LEU A 47 11.25 -23.02 5.24
N LEU A 48 10.14 -23.75 5.46
CA LEU A 48 8.80 -23.17 5.45
C LEU A 48 8.62 -22.11 6.55
N VAL A 49 9.15 -22.37 7.75
CA VAL A 49 9.13 -21.39 8.85
C VAL A 49 10.01 -20.17 8.53
N ALA A 50 11.18 -20.37 7.92
CA ALA A 50 12.06 -19.28 7.52
C ALA A 50 11.44 -18.37 6.44
N VAL A 51 10.66 -18.92 5.51
CA VAL A 51 9.98 -18.12 4.47
C VAL A 51 8.70 -17.46 5.00
N ALA A 52 8.02 -18.07 5.98
CA ALA A 52 6.83 -17.49 6.62
C ALA A 52 7.14 -16.28 7.53
N GLY A 53 8.38 -16.15 8.02
CA GLY A 53 8.84 -15.02 8.84
C GLY A 53 9.21 -13.76 8.07
N CYS A 54 9.29 -13.82 6.73
CA CYS A 54 9.56 -12.65 5.90
C CYS A 54 8.27 -11.84 5.67
N THR A 55 7.61 -11.36 6.73
CA THR A 55 6.70 -10.21 6.63
C THR A 55 7.55 -8.96 6.43
N ILE A 56 8.19 -8.84 5.27
CA ILE A 56 8.86 -7.60 4.88
C ILE A 56 7.73 -6.60 4.75
N GLN A 57 7.62 -5.71 5.73
CA GLN A 57 6.80 -4.52 5.62
C GLN A 57 7.46 -3.65 4.55
N LEU A 58 7.12 -3.94 3.29
CA LEU A 58 7.64 -3.29 2.07
C LEU A 58 7.20 -1.82 1.98
N SER A 59 6.30 -1.40 2.87
CA SER A 59 5.86 -0.02 3.01
C SER A 59 6.34 0.53 4.35
N PRO A 60 7.07 1.67 4.38
CA PRO A 60 7.32 2.41 5.61
C PRO A 60 5.98 2.71 6.30
N ALA A 61 5.99 2.82 7.63
CA ALA A 61 4.80 3.07 8.44
C ALA A 61 3.97 4.21 7.83
N PHE A 62 2.86 3.83 7.18
CA PHE A 62 1.96 4.77 6.55
C PHE A 62 1.34 5.65 7.64
N ASP A 63 1.31 6.95 7.40
CA ASP A 63 0.68 7.91 8.30
C ASP A 63 -0.83 7.94 8.03
N ALA A 64 -1.55 6.99 8.64
CA ALA A 64 -3.01 6.95 8.62
C ALA A 64 -3.65 8.24 9.15
N ASP A 65 -2.93 8.96 10.03
CA ASP A 65 -3.41 10.22 10.58
C ASP A 65 -3.39 11.32 9.53
N LEU A 66 -2.43 11.33 8.59
CA LEU A 66 -2.43 12.29 7.48
C LEU A 66 -3.64 12.11 6.56
N TYR A 67 -3.93 10.89 6.10
CA TYR A 67 -5.09 10.64 5.23
C TYR A 67 -6.41 11.03 5.91
N LYS A 68 -6.55 10.66 7.18
CA LYS A 68 -7.70 11.06 8.00
C LYS A 68 -7.81 12.58 8.11
N THR A 69 -6.73 13.25 8.49
CA THR A 69 -6.67 14.71 8.65
C THR A 69 -7.08 15.43 7.36
N VAL A 70 -6.53 14.98 6.23
CA VAL A 70 -6.83 15.56 4.92
C VAL A 70 -8.29 15.34 4.52
N THR A 71 -8.86 14.17 4.83
CA THR A 71 -10.28 13.88 4.57
C THR A 71 -11.20 14.78 5.41
N GLU A 72 -10.88 14.97 6.69
CA GLU A 72 -11.64 15.86 7.58
C GLU A 72 -11.55 17.33 7.13
N LEU A 73 -10.37 17.78 6.72
CA LEU A 73 -10.19 19.12 6.14
C LEU A 73 -10.98 19.29 4.85
N ASN A 74 -11.05 18.24 4.01
CA ASN A 74 -11.83 18.27 2.79
C ASN A 74 -13.32 18.50 3.05
N VAL A 75 -13.91 17.80 4.03
CA VAL A 75 -15.30 18.01 4.43
C VAL A 75 -15.54 19.46 4.87
N LYS A 76 -14.62 20.03 5.66
CA LYS A 76 -14.71 21.43 6.11
C LYS A 76 -14.59 22.42 4.94
N ALA A 77 -13.73 22.15 3.97
CA ALA A 77 -13.58 22.99 2.77
C ALA A 77 -14.83 22.95 1.89
N GLU A 78 -15.40 21.78 1.62
CA GLU A 78 -16.66 21.64 0.89
C GLU A 78 -17.81 22.36 1.59
N THR A 79 -17.85 22.28 2.93
CA THR A 79 -18.83 23.03 3.74
C THR A 79 -18.66 24.54 3.56
N LEU A 80 -17.42 25.04 3.53
CA LEU A 80 -17.14 26.45 3.26
C LEU A 80 -17.58 26.85 1.86
N PHE A 81 -17.26 26.06 0.83
CA PHE A 81 -17.67 26.32 -0.55
C PHE A 81 -19.20 26.35 -0.69
N ALA A 82 -19.91 25.43 -0.04
CA ALA A 82 -21.37 25.45 -0.02
C ALA A 82 -21.91 26.73 0.63
N LYS A 83 -21.36 27.13 1.78
CA LYS A 83 -21.76 28.32 2.53
C LYS A 83 -21.59 29.62 1.73
N VAL A 84 -20.51 29.73 0.95
CA VAL A 84 -20.19 30.93 0.18
C VAL A 84 -20.54 30.79 -1.31
N SER A 85 -21.30 29.77 -1.70
CA SER A 85 -21.64 29.47 -3.10
C SER A 85 -22.30 30.63 -3.85
N GLY A 86 -23.13 31.43 -3.16
CA GLY A 86 -23.72 32.67 -3.70
C GLY A 86 -22.77 33.86 -3.79
N GLY A 87 -21.49 33.68 -3.47
CA GLY A 87 -20.50 34.74 -3.31
C GLY A 87 -20.34 35.22 -1.87
N GLY A 88 -19.38 36.12 -1.67
CA GLY A 88 -19.01 36.70 -0.39
C GLY A 88 -18.84 38.21 -0.48
N THR A 89 -19.30 38.92 0.55
CA THR A 89 -19.12 40.36 0.72
C THR A 89 -18.17 40.63 1.89
N ALA A 90 -17.59 41.83 1.96
CA ALA A 90 -16.76 42.21 3.10
C ALA A 90 -17.53 42.14 4.44
N ALA A 91 -18.84 42.42 4.42
CA ALA A 91 -19.70 42.37 5.59
C ALA A 91 -19.89 40.95 6.14
N ASN A 92 -20.05 39.94 5.26
CA ASN A 92 -20.28 38.56 5.69
C ASN A 92 -18.98 37.75 5.89
N PHE A 93 -17.82 38.30 5.51
CA PHE A 93 -16.51 37.68 5.71
C PHE A 93 -16.26 37.25 7.16
N LYS A 94 -16.66 38.06 8.14
CA LYS A 94 -16.48 37.78 9.58
C LYS A 94 -17.09 36.43 9.99
N THR A 95 -18.13 35.98 9.30
CA THR A 95 -18.77 34.68 9.60
C THR A 95 -17.99 33.48 9.07
N SER A 96 -17.03 33.68 8.17
CA SER A 96 -16.23 32.63 7.52
C SER A 96 -14.74 32.75 7.81
N SER A 97 -14.26 33.85 8.41
CA SER A 97 -12.83 34.09 8.64
C SER A 97 -12.17 32.97 9.45
N ALA A 98 -12.79 32.55 10.55
CA ALA A 98 -12.27 31.44 11.37
C ALA A 98 -12.21 30.12 10.60
N THR A 99 -13.16 29.87 9.68
CA THR A 99 -13.14 28.67 8.83
C THR A 99 -12.00 28.72 7.83
N TYR A 100 -11.73 29.87 7.19
CA TYR A 100 -10.56 30.02 6.32
C TYR A 100 -9.26 29.79 7.09
N ASP A 101 -9.10 30.41 8.26
CA ASP A 101 -7.87 30.31 9.04
C ASP A 101 -7.62 28.87 9.49
N ALA A 102 -8.67 28.16 9.92
CA ALA A 102 -8.59 26.74 10.26
C ALA A 102 -8.22 25.85 9.07
N LEU A 103 -8.78 26.10 7.88
CA LEU A 103 -8.46 25.34 6.67
C LEU A 103 -7.04 25.61 6.17
N ILE A 104 -6.64 26.88 6.10
CA ILE A 104 -5.30 27.29 5.67
C ILE A 104 -4.25 26.71 6.61
N GLY A 105 -4.44 26.84 7.93
CA GLY A 105 -3.56 26.27 8.93
C GLY A 105 -3.52 24.75 8.87
N GLY A 106 -4.69 24.10 8.78
CA GLY A 106 -4.81 22.65 8.72
C GLY A 106 -4.14 22.04 7.48
N PHE A 107 -4.40 22.57 6.29
CA PHE A 107 -3.75 22.09 5.07
C PHE A 107 -2.24 22.40 5.05
N SER A 108 -1.81 23.51 5.66
CA SER A 108 -0.37 23.81 5.81
C SER A 108 0.33 22.82 6.76
N ALA A 109 -0.32 22.46 7.87
CA ALA A 109 0.18 21.42 8.77
C ALA A 109 0.23 20.04 8.08
N ALA A 110 -0.83 19.66 7.36
CA ALA A 110 -0.86 18.44 6.57
C ALA A 110 0.24 18.43 5.49
N ARG A 111 0.54 19.57 4.87
CA ARG A 111 1.64 19.71 3.92
C ARG A 111 2.99 19.43 4.57
N LEU A 112 3.25 20.00 5.74
CA LEU A 112 4.50 19.78 6.48
C LEU A 112 4.66 18.30 6.88
N ALA A 113 3.59 17.67 7.36
CA ALA A 113 3.60 16.24 7.67
C ALA A 113 3.86 15.39 6.42
N ALA A 114 3.22 15.73 5.29
CA ALA A 114 3.42 15.04 4.03
C ALA A 114 4.86 15.16 3.51
N ASP A 115 5.48 16.32 3.69
CA ASP A 115 6.85 16.63 3.27
C ASP A 115 7.90 15.94 4.15
N ALA A 116 7.64 15.87 5.46
CA ALA A 116 8.52 15.22 6.44
C ALA A 116 8.73 13.72 6.17
N ARG A 117 7.82 13.06 5.45
CA ARG A 117 7.99 11.65 5.03
C ARG A 117 9.15 11.46 4.05
N GLY A 118 9.52 12.50 3.30
CA GLY A 118 10.48 12.42 2.22
C GLY A 118 10.00 11.55 1.05
N ALA A 119 10.73 11.61 -0.06
CA ALA A 119 10.49 10.73 -1.20
C ALA A 119 11.41 9.50 -1.14
N PRO A 120 10.93 8.30 -1.47
CA PRO A 120 11.76 7.10 -1.46
C PRO A 120 12.90 7.24 -2.50
N PRO A 121 14.18 7.09 -2.09
CA PRO A 121 15.32 7.38 -2.97
C PRO A 121 15.31 6.58 -4.27
N MET A 122 14.87 5.32 -4.22
CA MET A 122 14.73 4.48 -5.43
C MET A 122 13.63 4.97 -6.36
N GLY A 123 12.51 5.45 -5.81
CA GLY A 123 11.43 6.06 -6.59
C GLY A 123 11.92 7.32 -7.31
N VAL A 124 12.61 8.21 -6.60
CA VAL A 124 13.18 9.43 -7.18
C VAL A 124 14.19 9.10 -8.29
N ARG A 125 15.08 8.14 -8.06
CA ARG A 125 16.07 7.69 -9.07
C ARG A 125 15.38 7.14 -10.31
N LEU A 126 14.34 6.33 -10.14
CA LEU A 126 13.59 5.75 -11.25
C LEU A 126 12.81 6.84 -12.03
N ALA A 127 12.22 7.79 -11.32
CA ALA A 127 11.54 8.95 -11.90
C ALA A 127 12.48 9.86 -12.71
N ALA A 128 13.76 9.92 -12.32
CA ALA A 128 14.79 10.71 -13.02
C ALA A 128 15.37 10.02 -14.27
N GLN A 129 14.92 8.81 -14.63
CA GLN A 129 15.51 8.00 -15.69
C GLN A 129 14.48 7.58 -16.78
N GLY A 130 15.01 7.26 -17.96
CA GLY A 130 14.26 6.62 -19.05
C GLY A 130 13.01 7.39 -19.49
N SER A 131 11.92 6.65 -19.68
CA SER A 131 10.61 7.18 -20.08
C SER A 131 9.93 7.99 -18.97
N LEU A 132 10.20 7.68 -17.69
CA LEU A 132 9.62 8.39 -16.55
C LEU A 132 10.12 9.83 -16.45
N LYS A 133 11.38 10.10 -16.81
CA LYS A 133 11.89 11.48 -16.88
C LYS A 133 11.05 12.39 -17.79
N LYS A 134 10.50 11.86 -18.88
CA LYS A 134 9.63 12.63 -19.80
C LYS A 134 8.28 13.00 -19.16
N ILE A 135 7.82 12.20 -18.19
CA ILE A 135 6.55 12.37 -17.49
C ILE A 135 6.73 13.25 -16.25
N CYS A 136 7.78 12.98 -15.48
CA CYS A 136 8.11 13.67 -14.23
C CYS A 136 8.83 15.01 -14.44
N ALA A 137 9.24 15.32 -15.67
CA ALA A 137 10.00 16.51 -16.03
C ALA A 137 11.20 16.73 -15.09
N ASP A 138 11.42 17.98 -14.68
CA ASP A 138 12.58 18.38 -13.87
C ASP A 138 12.36 18.21 -12.35
N ASP A 139 11.19 17.72 -11.91
CA ASP A 139 10.88 17.46 -10.50
C ASP A 139 10.51 15.98 -10.24
N PRO A 140 11.51 15.09 -10.22
CA PRO A 140 11.29 13.68 -9.92
C PRO A 140 10.77 13.44 -8.50
N THR A 141 11.03 14.36 -7.56
CA THR A 141 10.57 14.26 -6.17
C THR A 141 9.07 14.51 -6.08
N ALA A 142 8.57 15.59 -6.67
CA ALA A 142 7.13 15.86 -6.73
C ALA A 142 6.37 14.82 -7.56
N CYS A 143 7.03 14.15 -8.51
CA CYS A 143 6.43 13.08 -9.28
C CYS A 143 6.10 11.84 -8.42
N VAL A 144 6.97 11.49 -7.46
CA VAL A 144 6.82 10.30 -6.62
C VAL A 144 6.20 10.60 -5.25
N ASN A 145 6.19 11.86 -4.84
CA ASN A 145 5.47 12.34 -3.66
C ASN A 145 4.74 13.66 -4.02
N PRO A 146 3.59 13.58 -4.73
CA PRO A 146 2.89 14.76 -5.21
C PRO A 146 2.12 15.49 -4.10
N THR A 147 1.88 14.86 -2.95
CA THR A 147 1.00 15.42 -1.90
C THR A 147 1.45 16.78 -1.37
N PRO A 148 2.72 17.01 -0.96
CA PRO A 148 3.16 18.31 -0.45
C PRO A 148 2.93 19.45 -1.46
N HIS A 149 3.21 19.20 -2.74
CA HIS A 149 2.98 20.17 -3.80
C HIS A 149 1.48 20.52 -3.93
N ASN A 150 0.62 19.52 -4.08
CA ASN A 150 -0.82 19.75 -4.26
C ASN A 150 -1.46 20.42 -3.02
N LEU A 151 -1.04 20.04 -1.81
CA LEU A 151 -1.46 20.71 -0.57
C LEU A 151 -1.00 22.18 -0.52
N GLY A 152 0.21 22.47 -0.99
CA GLY A 152 0.69 23.84 -1.15
C GLY A 152 -0.19 24.68 -2.08
N VAL A 153 -0.64 24.11 -3.21
CA VAL A 153 -1.56 24.78 -4.12
C VAL A 153 -2.92 25.03 -3.47
N ILE A 154 -3.45 24.07 -2.70
CA ILE A 154 -4.71 24.23 -1.95
C ILE A 154 -4.60 25.37 -0.93
N VAL A 155 -3.49 25.45 -0.19
CA VAL A 155 -3.24 26.54 0.78
C VAL A 155 -3.23 27.90 0.09
N ALA A 156 -2.53 28.04 -1.04
CA ALA A 156 -2.49 29.28 -1.81
C ALA A 156 -3.89 29.66 -2.33
N LEU A 157 -4.62 28.69 -2.90
CA LEU A 157 -5.98 28.86 -3.41
C LEU A 157 -6.94 29.36 -2.32
N LEU A 158 -6.94 28.73 -1.14
CA LEU A 158 -7.80 29.13 -0.03
C LEU A 158 -7.42 30.51 0.53
N THR A 159 -6.13 30.85 0.51
CA THR A 159 -5.63 32.18 0.89
C THR A 159 -6.14 33.26 -0.07
N ASP A 160 -6.02 33.01 -1.38
CA ASP A 160 -6.52 33.94 -2.41
C ASP A 160 -8.04 34.12 -2.32
N MET A 161 -8.77 33.04 -2.05
CA MET A 161 -10.22 33.07 -1.87
C MET A 161 -10.61 33.86 -0.61
N ARG A 162 -9.92 33.64 0.51
CA ARG A 162 -10.10 34.40 1.75
C ARG A 162 -9.88 35.89 1.51
N ASP A 163 -8.81 36.26 0.81
CA ASP A 163 -8.43 37.66 0.61
C ASP A 163 -9.40 38.36 -0.39
N SER A 164 -9.90 37.61 -1.37
CA SER A 164 -10.99 38.05 -2.25
C SER A 164 -12.29 38.28 -1.46
N HIS A 165 -12.65 37.35 -0.56
CA HIS A 165 -13.81 37.48 0.32
C HIS A 165 -13.69 38.69 1.25
N LYS A 166 -12.54 38.83 1.92
CA LYS A 166 -12.24 39.92 2.84
C LYS A 166 -12.33 41.29 2.18
N SER A 167 -11.90 41.38 0.91
CA SER A 167 -12.01 42.61 0.11
C SER A 167 -13.40 42.82 -0.53
N GLY A 168 -14.36 41.92 -0.31
CA GLY A 168 -15.70 41.99 -0.91
C GLY A 168 -15.72 41.70 -2.42
N ARG A 169 -14.67 41.10 -2.96
CA ARG A 169 -14.49 40.79 -4.39
C ARG A 169 -14.63 39.29 -4.66
N LEU A 170 -15.56 38.63 -3.99
CA LEU A 170 -15.81 37.19 -4.17
C LEU A 170 -17.20 36.94 -4.78
N PRO A 171 -17.41 37.20 -6.08
CA PRO A 171 -18.67 36.87 -6.73
C PRO A 171 -18.84 35.35 -6.88
N ALA A 172 -20.09 34.88 -7.04
CA ALA A 172 -20.44 33.46 -7.13
C ALA A 172 -19.62 32.69 -8.20
N TYR A 173 -19.40 33.28 -9.38
CA TYR A 173 -18.61 32.63 -10.44
C TYR A 173 -17.14 32.42 -10.03
N LEU A 174 -16.58 33.32 -9.21
CA LEU A 174 -15.21 33.20 -8.72
C LEU A 174 -15.12 32.09 -7.67
N VAL A 175 -16.14 31.96 -6.82
CA VAL A 175 -16.27 30.82 -5.87
C VAL A 175 -16.30 29.50 -6.62
N ALA A 176 -17.10 29.39 -7.68
CA ALA A 176 -17.15 28.19 -8.52
C ALA A 176 -15.79 27.87 -9.16
N GLY A 177 -15.05 28.90 -9.61
CA GLY A 177 -13.69 28.75 -10.12
C GLY A 177 -12.69 28.26 -9.07
N PHE A 178 -12.76 28.81 -7.85
CA PHE A 178 -11.95 28.34 -6.72
C PHE A 178 -12.29 26.88 -6.37
N LYS A 179 -13.58 26.55 -6.30
CA LYS A 179 -14.04 25.18 -6.00
C LYS A 179 -13.54 24.17 -7.03
N ASN A 180 -13.75 24.42 -8.31
CA ASN A 180 -13.31 23.52 -9.37
C ASN A 180 -11.78 23.28 -9.31
N ARG A 181 -11.01 24.34 -9.09
CA ARG A 181 -9.55 24.22 -8.96
C ARG A 181 -9.18 23.44 -7.68
N TYR A 182 -9.86 23.71 -6.57
CA TYR A 182 -9.68 22.98 -5.31
C TYR A 182 -9.93 21.48 -5.49
N GLU A 183 -11.06 21.08 -6.08
CA GLU A 183 -11.43 19.68 -6.29
C GLU A 183 -10.40 18.92 -7.13
N ILE A 184 -9.81 19.55 -8.15
CA ILE A 184 -8.74 18.94 -8.97
C ILE A 184 -7.51 18.60 -8.10
N TYR A 185 -7.03 19.55 -7.30
CA TYR A 185 -5.85 19.33 -6.46
C TYR A 185 -6.15 18.41 -5.29
N MET A 186 -7.33 18.53 -4.69
CA MET A 186 -7.76 17.69 -3.58
C MET A 186 -7.95 16.24 -4.01
N ASN A 187 -8.52 16.00 -5.19
CA ASN A 187 -8.64 14.64 -5.74
C ASN A 187 -7.27 13.98 -5.93
N ARG A 188 -6.26 14.74 -6.41
CA ARG A 188 -4.88 14.21 -6.54
C ARG A 188 -4.30 13.81 -5.19
N VAL A 189 -4.50 14.63 -4.16
CA VAL A 189 -4.06 14.30 -2.80
C VAL A 189 -4.80 13.06 -2.28
N LEU A 190 -6.12 13.02 -2.35
CA LEU A 190 -6.91 11.90 -1.82
C LEU A 190 -6.60 10.59 -2.53
N VAL A 191 -6.47 10.58 -3.86
CA VAL A 191 -6.12 9.38 -4.62
C VAL A 191 -4.74 8.86 -4.22
N PHE A 192 -3.75 9.75 -4.08
CA PHE A 192 -2.40 9.34 -3.70
C PHE A 192 -2.33 8.84 -2.25
N GLU A 193 -2.88 9.60 -1.29
CA GLU A 193 -2.90 9.20 0.12
C GLU A 193 -3.74 7.94 0.35
N ALA A 194 -4.85 7.76 -0.37
CA ALA A 194 -5.64 6.52 -0.31
C ALA A 194 -4.91 5.31 -0.92
N ALA A 195 -4.00 5.52 -1.88
CA ALA A 195 -3.17 4.45 -2.43
C ALA A 195 -2.07 4.03 -1.43
N LEU A 196 -1.57 4.98 -0.64
CA LEU A 196 -0.58 4.72 0.40
C LEU A 196 -1.19 4.09 1.67
N ASN A 197 -2.48 4.33 1.97
CA ASN A 197 -3.21 3.76 3.11
C ASN A 197 -3.57 2.26 2.97
N ARG A 198 -2.92 1.52 2.08
CA ARG A 198 -3.29 0.13 1.74
C ARG A 198 -2.35 -0.89 2.32
#